data_AF-A0A655DUF2-F1
#
_entry.id   AF-A0A655DUF2-F1
#
_cell.length_a   1.000
_cell.length_b   1.000
_cell.length_c   1.000
_cell.angle_alpha   90.00
_cell.angle_beta   90.00
_cell.angle_gamma   90.00
#
_symmetry.space_group_name_H-M   'P 1'
#
loop_
_entity.id
_entity.type
_entity.pdbx_description
1 polymer ?
#
loop_
_entity_poly.entity_id
_entity_poly.type
_entity_poly.pdbx_seq_one_letter_code
_entity_poly.pdbx_strand_id
1 'polypeptide(L)'
;MISFTQQNEQEADRIGIQVLQRAGFDPQAMPSFLEKLLDQARYSTRPPEILLTHPLPESRLADARNRANQMRPVVVQSSADFYFAKARALGMYNSGRNQLTSDLLDQWSKGNVRQQHAAQYGRALQAMEASKYDEARKTLQPLLSAEPNNAWYLDLATDIDLGQKRANDAINRLKNARDLRVNPVLQLNLANAYLQGGQPKAAETILNRYTFSHKDDGNGWDLLAQAEAALNNRDQELAARAESYALAGRLDQAISLLSSASAQAKLGSQQQARYDARIDQLRQLQERFKPYTKM
;
A
#
# COMPACT_ATOMS: atom_id res chain seq x y z
N MET A 1 -21.62 12.71 -7.95
CA MET A 1 -20.22 13.19 -7.85
C MET A 1 -20.27 14.51 -7.12
N ILE A 2 -19.54 14.64 -6.01
CA ILE A 2 -19.52 15.88 -5.21
C ILE A 2 -18.53 16.84 -5.88
N SER A 3 -18.95 18.06 -6.21
CA SER A 3 -18.07 19.13 -6.66
C SER A 3 -17.96 20.21 -5.58
N PHE A 4 -16.80 20.84 -5.47
CA PHE A 4 -16.56 21.89 -4.49
C PHE A 4 -16.80 23.28 -5.07
N THR A 5 -17.19 24.22 -4.20
CA THR A 5 -17.32 25.63 -4.59
C THR A 5 -15.93 26.25 -4.80
N GLN A 6 -15.86 27.32 -5.59
CA GLN A 6 -14.60 28.05 -5.80
C GLN A 6 -14.00 28.56 -4.47
N GLN A 7 -14.85 28.94 -3.51
CA GLN A 7 -14.40 29.39 -2.19
C GLN A 7 -13.73 28.24 -1.41
N ASN A 8 -14.29 27.04 -1.45
CA ASN A 8 -13.72 25.85 -0.82
C ASN A 8 -12.35 25.51 -1.43
N GLU A 9 -12.22 25.57 -2.75
CA GLU A 9 -10.95 25.32 -3.44
C GLU A 9 -9.87 26.35 -3.10
N GLN A 10 -10.25 27.64 -3.05
CA GLN A 10 -9.32 28.70 -2.64
C GLN A 10 -8.86 28.52 -1.20
N GLU A 11 -9.78 28.20 -0.27
CA GLU A 11 -9.41 27.94 1.11
C GLU A 11 -8.49 26.71 1.25
N ALA A 12 -8.79 25.64 0.51
CA ALA A 12 -7.98 24.44 0.48
C ALA A 12 -6.55 24.71 -0.02
N ASP A 13 -6.37 25.46 -1.11
CA ASP A 13 -5.04 25.83 -1.62
C ASP A 13 -4.27 26.68 -0.61
N ARG A 14 -4.95 27.63 0.04
CA ARG A 14 -4.37 28.56 1.01
C ARG A 14 -3.83 27.86 2.25
N ILE A 15 -4.59 26.92 2.77
CA ILE A 15 -4.18 26.11 3.93
C ILE A 15 -3.14 25.08 3.46
N GLY A 16 -3.38 24.42 2.33
CA GLY A 16 -2.54 23.38 1.77
C GLY A 16 -1.11 23.83 1.51
N ILE A 17 -0.91 25.02 0.93
CA ILE A 17 0.44 25.52 0.63
C ILE A 17 1.24 25.86 1.91
N GLN A 18 0.56 26.31 2.97
CA GLN A 18 1.20 26.52 4.27
C GLN A 18 1.61 25.19 4.91
N VAL A 19 0.76 24.17 4.81
CA VAL A 19 1.08 22.82 5.31
C VAL A 19 2.25 22.23 4.51
N LEU A 20 2.23 22.37 3.18
CA LEU A 20 3.31 21.94 2.27
C LEU A 20 4.67 22.54 2.70
N GLN A 21 4.70 23.85 2.94
CA GLN A 21 5.89 24.55 3.40
C GLN A 21 6.34 24.08 4.80
N ARG A 22 5.41 23.97 5.76
CA ARG A 22 5.74 23.53 7.14
C ARG A 22 6.27 22.10 7.20
N ALA A 23 5.82 21.25 6.27
CA ALA A 23 6.33 19.89 6.10
C ALA A 23 7.70 19.84 5.39
N GLY A 24 8.25 20.98 4.98
CA GLY A 24 9.55 21.08 4.33
C GLY A 24 9.53 20.77 2.84
N PHE A 25 8.36 20.78 2.18
CA PHE A 25 8.26 20.65 0.73
C PHE A 25 8.31 22.03 0.04
N ASP A 26 8.60 22.02 -1.26
CA ASP A 26 8.68 23.22 -2.08
C ASP A 26 7.27 23.84 -2.30
N PRO A 27 7.01 25.07 -1.83
CA PRO A 27 5.74 25.76 -2.08
C PRO A 27 5.41 25.94 -3.56
N GLN A 28 6.42 26.02 -4.43
CA GLN A 28 6.24 26.18 -5.88
C GLN A 28 5.71 24.90 -6.55
N ALA A 29 5.84 23.74 -5.89
CA ALA A 29 5.33 22.48 -6.43
C ALA A 29 3.80 22.49 -6.62
N MET A 30 3.06 23.22 -5.78
CA MET A 30 1.61 23.35 -5.90
C MET A 30 1.18 24.06 -7.20
N PRO A 31 1.57 25.33 -7.46
CA PRO A 31 1.20 26.00 -8.71
C PRO A 31 1.77 25.31 -9.94
N SER A 32 2.97 24.72 -9.89
CA SER A 32 3.52 23.95 -11.01
C SER A 32 2.68 22.70 -11.33
N PHE A 33 2.13 22.03 -10.32
CA PHE A 33 1.24 20.89 -10.54
C PHE A 33 -0.12 21.32 -11.12
N LEU A 34 -0.70 22.41 -10.62
CA LEU A 34 -1.96 22.97 -11.15
C LEU A 34 -1.80 23.44 -12.61
N GLU A 35 -0.69 24.10 -12.93
CA GLU A 35 -0.35 24.47 -14.31
C GLU A 35 -0.26 23.24 -15.21
N LYS A 36 0.43 22.18 -14.77
CA LYS A 36 0.52 20.93 -15.52
C LYS A 36 -0.86 20.31 -15.81
N LEU A 37 -1.79 20.38 -14.87
CA LEU A 37 -3.16 19.92 -15.07
C LEU A 37 -3.92 20.77 -16.09
N LEU A 38 -3.75 22.10 -16.05
CA LEU A 38 -4.35 23.01 -17.02
C LEU A 38 -3.78 22.79 -18.42
N ASP A 39 -2.47 22.67 -18.56
CA ASP A 39 -1.83 22.39 -19.85
C ASP A 39 -2.36 21.08 -20.44
N GLN A 40 -2.43 20.02 -19.63
CA GLN A 40 -3.00 18.75 -20.07
C GLN A 40 -4.48 18.88 -20.47
N ALA A 41 -5.27 19.69 -19.75
CA ALA A 41 -6.67 19.93 -20.09
C ALA A 41 -6.84 20.72 -21.39
N ARG A 42 -5.93 21.67 -21.70
CA ARG A 42 -5.94 22.46 -22.95
C ARG A 42 -5.70 21.59 -24.18
N TYR A 43 -4.82 20.59 -24.07
CA TYR A 43 -4.42 19.72 -25.19
C TYR A 43 -5.15 18.37 -25.22
N SER A 44 -6.15 18.15 -24.37
CA SER A 44 -6.91 16.90 -24.33
C SER A 44 -8.40 17.14 -24.51
N THR A 45 -9.06 16.25 -25.26
CA THR A 45 -10.52 16.29 -25.48
C THR A 45 -11.32 16.06 -24.20
N ARG A 46 -10.72 15.44 -23.17
CA ARG A 46 -11.35 15.20 -21.87
C ARG A 46 -10.45 15.79 -20.77
N PRO A 47 -10.96 16.72 -19.94
CA PRO A 47 -10.18 17.25 -18.83
C PRO A 47 -9.88 16.12 -17.82
N PRO A 48 -8.75 16.20 -17.09
CA PRO A 48 -8.50 15.29 -15.98
C PRO A 48 -9.66 15.27 -14.99
N GLU A 49 -10.06 14.08 -14.51
CA GLU A 49 -11.23 13.92 -13.62
C GLU A 49 -11.11 14.72 -12.32
N ILE A 50 -9.88 14.96 -11.84
CA ILE A 50 -9.62 15.84 -10.69
C ILE A 50 -10.18 17.25 -10.92
N LEU A 51 -10.19 17.76 -12.16
CA LEU A 51 -10.73 19.10 -12.46
C LEU A 51 -12.27 19.13 -12.50
N LEU A 52 -12.93 17.98 -12.58
CA LEU A 52 -14.40 17.89 -12.51
C LEU A 52 -14.92 18.04 -11.07
N THR A 53 -14.14 17.57 -10.10
CA THR A 53 -14.44 17.67 -8.67
C THR A 53 -13.84 18.92 -8.05
N HIS A 54 -12.66 19.33 -8.53
CA HIS A 54 -11.90 20.50 -8.11
C HIS A 54 -11.71 21.48 -9.28
N PRO A 55 -12.68 22.36 -9.57
CA PRO A 55 -12.56 23.33 -10.67
C PRO A 55 -11.30 24.20 -10.53
N LEU A 56 -10.61 24.42 -11.65
CA LEU A 56 -9.35 25.17 -11.69
C LEU A 56 -9.44 26.36 -12.66
N PRO A 57 -10.12 27.46 -12.29
CA PRO A 57 -10.10 28.68 -13.08
C PRO A 57 -8.71 29.33 -13.03
N GLU A 58 -8.37 30.15 -14.04
CA GLU A 58 -7.07 30.85 -14.09
C GLU A 58 -6.83 31.74 -12.86
N SER A 59 -7.90 32.30 -12.28
CA SER A 59 -7.83 33.07 -11.04
C SER A 59 -7.32 32.26 -9.84
N ARG A 60 -7.62 30.95 -9.79
CA ARG A 60 -7.12 30.05 -8.75
C ARG A 60 -5.64 29.76 -8.93
N LEU A 61 -5.19 29.48 -10.17
CA LEU A 61 -3.76 29.32 -10.46
C LEU A 61 -2.98 30.60 -10.14
N ALA A 62 -3.54 31.78 -10.44
CA ALA A 62 -2.92 33.06 -10.10
C ALA A 62 -2.80 33.27 -8.58
N ASP A 63 -3.83 32.96 -7.79
CA ASP A 63 -3.74 33.03 -6.32
C ASP A 63 -2.69 32.06 -5.77
N ALA A 64 -2.65 30.82 -6.27
CA ALA A 64 -1.64 29.82 -5.88
C ALA A 64 -0.21 30.29 -6.17
N ARG A 65 0.05 30.85 -7.36
CA ARG A 65 1.35 31.43 -7.74
C ARG A 65 1.73 32.61 -6.84
N ASN A 66 0.81 33.55 -6.63
CA ASN A 66 1.06 34.73 -5.80
C ASN A 66 1.45 34.32 -4.37
N ARG A 67 0.79 33.30 -3.82
CA ARG A 67 1.09 32.78 -2.48
C ARG A 67 2.43 32.07 -2.42
N ALA A 68 2.73 31.20 -3.38
CA ALA A 68 4.02 30.52 -3.44
C ALA A 68 5.18 31.53 -3.54
N ASN A 69 5.01 32.61 -4.30
CA ASN A 69 6.01 33.67 -4.47
C ASN A 69 6.23 34.53 -3.22
N GLN A 70 5.24 34.64 -2.34
CA GLN A 70 5.38 35.32 -1.04
C GLN A 70 6.13 34.48 -0.01
N MET A 71 6.27 33.18 -0.26
CA MET A 71 6.99 32.26 0.62
C MET A 71 8.47 32.22 0.27
N ARG A 72 9.30 31.88 1.26
CA ARG A 72 10.73 31.68 1.02
C ARG A 72 10.93 30.50 0.07
N PRO A 73 11.78 30.63 -0.97
CA PRO A 73 12.12 29.50 -1.83
C PRO A 73 12.71 28.34 -1.02
N VAL A 74 12.22 27.13 -1.27
CA VAL A 74 12.73 25.90 -0.64
C VAL A 74 13.10 24.92 -1.75
N VAL A 75 14.39 24.71 -1.97
CA VAL A 75 14.85 23.68 -2.93
C VAL A 75 14.98 22.37 -2.19
N VAL A 76 14.03 21.46 -2.40
CA VAL A 76 14.02 20.13 -1.79
C VAL A 76 14.11 19.05 -2.85
N GLN A 77 14.94 18.06 -2.59
CA GLN A 77 15.01 16.85 -3.41
C GLN A 77 14.04 15.80 -2.87
N SER A 78 13.23 15.22 -3.75
CA SER A 78 12.33 14.12 -3.38
C SER A 78 13.10 12.96 -2.73
N SER A 79 12.47 12.30 -1.75
CA SER A 79 13.02 11.10 -1.12
C SER A 79 13.19 9.96 -2.12
N ALA A 80 14.06 9.01 -1.82
CA ALA A 80 14.17 7.80 -2.62
C ALA A 80 12.84 7.01 -2.62
N ASP A 81 12.16 6.97 -1.48
CA ASP A 81 10.84 6.33 -1.31
C ASP A 81 9.79 6.86 -2.28
N PHE A 82 9.77 8.16 -2.58
CA PHE A 82 8.85 8.71 -3.59
C PHE A 82 9.08 8.07 -4.96
N TYR A 83 10.33 7.91 -5.37
CA TYR A 83 10.65 7.30 -6.65
C TYR A 83 10.40 5.79 -6.66
N PHE A 84 10.69 5.06 -5.57
CA PHE A 84 10.36 3.63 -5.46
C PHE A 84 8.85 3.39 -5.45
N ALA A 85 8.09 4.18 -4.68
CA ALA A 85 6.63 4.11 -4.67
C ALA A 85 6.05 4.39 -6.06
N LYS A 86 6.56 5.41 -6.76
CA LYS A 86 6.15 5.72 -8.13
C LYS A 86 6.51 4.60 -9.12
N ALA A 87 7.70 4.01 -9.00
CA ALA A 87 8.09 2.86 -9.81
C ALA A 87 7.18 1.67 -9.57
N ARG A 88 6.88 1.34 -8.30
CA ARG A 88 6.01 0.21 -7.94
C ARG A 88 4.57 0.42 -8.38
N ALA A 89 4.02 1.62 -8.19
CA ALA A 89 2.66 1.95 -8.61
C ALA A 89 2.49 1.83 -10.13
N LEU A 90 3.46 2.29 -10.92
CA LEU A 90 3.40 2.25 -12.38
C LEU A 90 3.80 0.89 -12.97
N GLY A 91 4.59 0.09 -12.25
CA GLY A 91 5.00 -1.25 -12.66
C GLY A 91 3.95 -2.31 -12.30
N MET A 92 3.75 -2.50 -10.99
CA MET A 92 2.98 -3.62 -10.42
C MET A 92 1.47 -3.42 -10.47
N TYR A 93 1.02 -2.16 -10.41
CA TYR A 93 -0.39 -1.81 -10.49
C TYR A 93 -0.69 -1.09 -11.81
N ASN A 94 -0.02 -1.51 -12.88
CA ASN A 94 -0.19 -0.92 -14.20
C ASN A 94 -1.64 -1.07 -14.69
N SER A 95 -2.19 0.00 -15.24
CA SER A 95 -3.56 0.00 -15.76
C SER A 95 -3.77 1.13 -16.74
N GLY A 96 -4.21 0.80 -17.96
CA GLY A 96 -4.43 1.77 -19.03
C GLY A 96 -3.20 2.63 -19.28
N ARG A 97 -3.29 3.93 -18.95
CA ARG A 97 -2.21 4.93 -19.12
C ARG A 97 -1.15 4.90 -18.00
N ASN A 98 -1.44 4.25 -16.87
CA ASN A 98 -0.51 4.13 -15.76
C ASN A 98 0.45 2.99 -16.04
N GLN A 99 1.60 3.30 -16.64
CA GLN A 99 2.62 2.33 -16.99
C GLN A 99 4.01 2.85 -16.67
N LEU A 100 4.88 1.94 -16.23
CA LEU A 100 6.30 2.20 -16.07
C LEU A 100 6.98 2.07 -17.44
N THR A 101 7.05 3.16 -18.20
CA THR A 101 7.60 3.14 -19.55
C THR A 101 9.13 3.12 -19.57
N SER A 102 9.72 2.61 -20.66
CA SER A 102 11.16 2.70 -20.91
C SER A 102 11.66 4.14 -20.87
N ASP A 103 10.91 5.06 -21.46
CA ASP A 103 11.27 6.48 -21.51
C ASP A 103 11.42 7.08 -20.11
N LEU A 104 10.51 6.73 -19.18
CA LEU A 104 10.60 7.19 -17.79
C LEU A 104 11.83 6.61 -17.08
N LEU A 105 12.10 5.31 -17.28
CA LEU A 105 13.27 4.64 -16.72
C LEU A 105 14.60 5.15 -17.30
N ASP A 106 14.60 5.56 -18.56
CA ASP A 106 15.77 6.13 -19.25
C ASP A 106 15.99 7.60 -18.89
N GLN A 107 14.92 8.34 -18.61
CA GLN A 107 15.03 9.66 -18.02
C GLN A 107 15.64 9.57 -16.61
N TRP A 108 15.16 8.63 -15.79
CA TRP A 108 15.64 8.45 -14.41
C TRP A 108 17.07 7.91 -14.34
N SER A 109 17.49 7.06 -15.28
CA SER A 109 18.87 6.55 -15.33
C SER A 109 19.91 7.64 -15.63
N LYS A 110 19.50 8.77 -16.21
CA LYS A 110 20.35 9.96 -16.45
C LYS A 110 20.20 11.03 -15.37
N GLY A 111 19.34 10.78 -14.38
CA GLY A 111 19.00 11.71 -13.32
C GLY A 111 19.97 11.66 -12.13
N ASN A 112 19.49 12.12 -10.97
CA ASN A 112 20.23 12.00 -9.72
C ASN A 112 20.32 10.54 -9.23
N VAL A 113 21.18 10.27 -8.25
CA VAL A 113 21.41 8.90 -7.73
C VAL A 113 20.12 8.21 -7.28
N ARG A 114 19.18 8.93 -6.64
CA ARG A 114 17.90 8.35 -6.18
C ARG A 114 17.04 7.91 -7.36
N GLN A 115 17.02 8.70 -8.44
CA GLN A 115 16.33 8.35 -9.68
C GLN A 115 16.99 7.16 -10.37
N GLN A 116 18.34 7.12 -10.41
CA GLN A 116 19.07 5.99 -10.99
C GLN A 116 18.75 4.68 -10.24
N HIS A 117 18.79 4.71 -8.90
CA HIS A 117 18.40 3.57 -8.07
C HIS A 117 16.94 3.15 -8.30
N ALA A 118 16.02 4.11 -8.41
CA ALA A 118 14.62 3.82 -8.68
C ALA A 118 14.38 3.26 -10.09
N ALA A 119 15.18 3.69 -11.08
CA ALA A 119 15.13 3.13 -12.42
C ALA A 119 15.63 1.68 -12.44
N GLN A 120 16.71 1.38 -11.72
CA GLN A 120 17.22 0.02 -11.58
C GLN A 120 16.23 -0.87 -10.82
N TYR A 121 15.63 -0.35 -9.73
CA TYR A 121 14.55 -1.02 -9.01
C TYR A 121 13.34 -1.30 -9.92
N GLY A 122 12.91 -0.31 -10.70
CA GLY A 122 11.81 -0.45 -11.65
C GLY A 122 12.08 -1.50 -12.74
N ARG A 123 13.30 -1.56 -13.28
CA ARG A 123 13.70 -2.62 -14.22
C ARG A 123 13.68 -4.01 -13.57
N ALA A 124 14.15 -4.13 -12.32
CA ALA A 124 14.08 -5.38 -11.57
C ALA A 124 12.63 -5.82 -11.31
N LEU A 125 11.74 -4.87 -11.01
CA LEU A 125 10.31 -5.11 -10.81
C LEU A 125 9.65 -5.64 -12.10
N GLN A 126 9.89 -5.00 -13.24
CA GLN A 126 9.38 -5.47 -14.54
C GLN A 126 9.91 -6.86 -14.92
N ALA A 127 11.18 -7.14 -14.63
CA ALA A 127 11.75 -8.47 -14.84
C ALA A 127 11.09 -9.52 -13.92
N MET A 128 10.80 -9.17 -12.66
CA MET A 128 10.08 -10.03 -11.73
C MET A 128 8.67 -10.36 -12.23
N GLU A 129 7.90 -9.35 -12.64
CA GLU A 129 6.55 -9.53 -13.20
C GLU A 129 6.54 -10.37 -14.49
N ALA A 130 7.58 -10.22 -15.32
CA ALA A 130 7.79 -11.04 -16.50
C ALA A 130 8.31 -12.46 -16.19
N SER A 131 8.36 -12.87 -14.91
CA SER A 131 8.91 -14.14 -14.43
C SER A 131 10.38 -14.38 -14.81
N LYS A 132 11.12 -13.33 -15.17
CA LYS A 132 12.56 -13.37 -15.48
C LYS A 132 13.38 -13.23 -14.20
N TYR A 133 13.21 -14.17 -13.28
CA TYR A 133 13.73 -14.06 -11.91
C TYR A 133 15.25 -13.92 -11.83
N ASP A 134 16.02 -14.59 -12.70
CA ASP A 134 17.48 -14.46 -12.71
C ASP A 134 17.96 -13.06 -13.14
N GLU A 135 17.26 -12.46 -14.12
CA GLU A 135 17.50 -11.08 -14.55
C GLU A 135 17.10 -10.09 -13.46
N ALA A 136 15.93 -10.29 -12.85
CA ALA A 136 15.45 -9.48 -11.73
C ALA A 136 16.44 -9.50 -10.56
N ARG A 137 16.93 -10.69 -10.18
CA ARG A 137 17.94 -10.86 -9.13
C ARG A 137 19.23 -10.12 -9.47
N LYS A 138 19.78 -10.33 -10.68
CA LYS A 138 21.02 -9.64 -11.12
C LYS A 138 20.86 -8.13 -11.11
N THR A 139 19.70 -7.63 -11.52
CA THR A 139 19.40 -6.19 -11.56
C THR A 139 19.24 -5.60 -10.16
N LEU A 140 18.62 -6.31 -9.22
CA LEU A 140 18.41 -5.85 -7.85
C LEU A 140 19.67 -5.97 -6.96
N GLN A 141 20.55 -6.92 -7.25
CA GLN A 141 21.68 -7.27 -6.38
C GLN A 141 22.59 -6.08 -6.01
N PRO A 142 22.97 -5.15 -6.91
CA PRO A 142 23.78 -4.00 -6.54
C PRO A 142 23.07 -3.07 -5.54
N LEU A 143 21.76 -2.86 -5.71
CA LEU A 143 20.96 -2.02 -4.81
C LEU A 143 20.86 -2.65 -3.42
N LEU A 144 20.57 -3.96 -3.37
CA LEU A 144 20.48 -4.69 -2.11
C LEU A 144 21.84 -4.79 -1.40
N SER A 145 22.95 -4.84 -2.14
CA SER A 145 24.29 -4.84 -1.55
C SER A 145 24.68 -3.48 -0.98
N ALA A 146 24.24 -2.39 -1.61
CA ALA A 146 24.48 -1.03 -1.13
C ALA A 146 23.62 -0.70 0.11
N GLU A 147 22.35 -1.09 0.11
CA GLU A 147 21.41 -0.84 1.21
C GLU A 147 20.70 -2.14 1.64
N PRO A 148 21.36 -3.03 2.40
CA PRO A 148 20.84 -4.36 2.74
C PRO A 148 19.61 -4.35 3.65
N ASN A 149 19.32 -3.22 4.30
CA ASN A 149 18.16 -3.06 5.18
C ASN A 149 17.02 -2.26 4.54
N ASN A 150 17.13 -1.86 3.28
CA ASN A 150 16.07 -1.12 2.60
C ASN A 150 14.85 -2.02 2.37
N ALA A 151 13.70 -1.63 2.93
CA ALA A 151 12.49 -2.45 2.89
C ALA A 151 11.98 -2.71 1.46
N TRP A 152 12.11 -1.76 0.54
CA TRP A 152 11.72 -1.93 -0.87
C TRP A 152 12.54 -3.03 -1.55
N TYR A 153 13.84 -3.09 -1.26
CA TYR A 153 14.73 -4.08 -1.86
C TYR A 153 14.55 -5.45 -1.23
N LEU A 154 14.36 -5.50 0.09
CA LEU A 154 14.07 -6.75 0.81
C LEU A 154 12.75 -7.37 0.37
N ASP A 155 11.71 -6.55 0.18
CA ASP A 155 10.40 -6.95 -0.36
C ASP A 155 10.55 -7.56 -1.76
N LEU A 156 11.12 -6.82 -2.72
CA LEU A 156 11.29 -7.35 -4.09
C LEU A 156 12.21 -8.58 -4.14
N ALA A 157 13.27 -8.63 -3.33
CA ALA A 157 14.14 -9.80 -3.25
C ALA A 157 13.41 -11.04 -2.69
N THR A 158 12.44 -10.83 -1.81
CA THR A 158 11.57 -11.89 -1.28
C THR A 158 10.70 -12.45 -2.41
N ASP A 159 10.03 -11.60 -3.18
CA ASP A 159 9.19 -12.05 -4.30
C ASP A 159 10.01 -12.83 -5.35
N ILE A 160 11.21 -12.36 -5.68
CA ILE A 160 12.12 -13.04 -6.61
C ILE A 160 12.51 -14.43 -6.10
N ASP A 161 12.87 -14.55 -4.81
CA ASP A 161 13.23 -15.83 -4.20
C ASP A 161 12.03 -16.80 -4.18
N LEU A 162 10.84 -16.31 -3.81
CA LEU A 162 9.62 -17.13 -3.77
C LEU A 162 9.22 -17.60 -5.16
N GLY A 163 9.33 -16.75 -6.19
CA GLY A 163 9.11 -17.15 -7.59
C GLY A 163 10.05 -18.25 -8.09
N GLN A 164 11.27 -18.33 -7.53
CA GLN A 164 12.23 -19.40 -7.82
C GLN A 164 12.15 -20.60 -6.86
N LYS A 165 11.11 -20.67 -6.01
CA LYS A 165 10.95 -21.69 -4.95
C LYS A 165 12.12 -21.73 -3.94
N ARG A 166 12.78 -20.58 -3.72
CA ARG A 166 13.89 -20.39 -2.77
C ARG A 166 13.42 -19.76 -1.46
N ALA A 167 12.35 -20.30 -0.88
CA ALA A 167 11.75 -19.74 0.34
C ALA A 167 12.73 -19.65 1.52
N ASN A 168 13.63 -20.62 1.68
CA ASN A 168 14.63 -20.61 2.75
C ASN A 168 15.61 -19.43 2.62
N ASP A 169 15.99 -19.03 1.40
CA ASP A 169 16.88 -17.89 1.18
C ASP A 169 16.18 -16.58 1.58
N ALA A 170 14.89 -16.44 1.21
CA ALA A 170 14.07 -15.30 1.60
C ALA A 170 13.90 -15.20 3.13
N ILE A 171 13.55 -16.32 3.79
CA ILE A 171 13.41 -16.40 5.24
C ILE A 171 14.71 -15.99 5.93
N ASN A 172 15.85 -16.53 5.50
CA ASN A 172 17.14 -16.22 6.09
C ASN A 172 17.51 -14.74 5.92
N ARG A 173 17.24 -14.14 4.76
CA ARG A 173 17.45 -12.71 4.53
C ARG A 173 16.61 -11.85 5.46
N LEU A 174 15.30 -12.11 5.52
CA LEU A 174 14.35 -11.32 6.31
C LEU A 174 14.57 -11.45 7.81
N LYS A 175 14.95 -12.64 8.31
CA LYS A 175 15.30 -12.84 9.73
C LYS A 175 16.49 -11.98 10.18
N ASN A 176 17.40 -11.67 9.26
CA ASN A 176 18.58 -10.85 9.53
C ASN A 176 18.33 -9.34 9.32
N ALA A 177 17.13 -8.94 8.88
CA ALA A 177 16.80 -7.54 8.68
C ALA A 177 16.66 -6.81 10.02
N ARG A 178 17.34 -5.67 10.16
CA ARG A 178 17.42 -4.89 11.42
C ARG A 178 16.03 -4.51 11.95
N ASP A 179 15.14 -4.08 11.06
CA ASP A 179 13.86 -3.48 11.42
C ASP A 179 12.68 -4.47 11.38
N LEU A 180 12.94 -5.78 11.29
CA LEU A 180 11.90 -6.82 11.21
C LEU A 180 10.84 -6.70 12.32
N ARG A 181 11.22 -6.30 13.53
CA ARG A 181 10.29 -6.21 14.67
C ARG A 181 9.36 -5.00 14.61
N VAL A 182 9.72 -3.96 13.86
CA VAL A 182 8.99 -2.68 13.83
C VAL A 182 8.39 -2.37 12.46
N ASN A 183 8.90 -2.98 11.39
CA ASN A 183 8.44 -2.74 10.03
C ASN A 183 7.37 -3.78 9.61
N PRO A 184 6.10 -3.38 9.45
CA PRO A 184 5.03 -4.30 9.09
C PRO A 184 5.22 -4.98 7.73
N VAL A 185 5.85 -4.29 6.77
CA VAL A 185 6.16 -4.84 5.43
C VAL A 185 7.06 -6.06 5.55
N LEU A 186 8.10 -6.00 6.39
CA LEU A 186 9.02 -7.11 6.59
C LEU A 186 8.36 -8.28 7.34
N GLN A 187 7.44 -7.99 8.27
CA GLN A 187 6.69 -9.02 8.99
C GLN A 187 5.78 -9.82 8.07
N LEU A 188 5.02 -9.13 7.20
CA LEU A 188 4.15 -9.79 6.23
C LEU A 188 4.96 -10.57 5.19
N ASN A 189 6.05 -10.00 4.68
CA ASN A 189 6.95 -10.71 3.75
C ASN A 189 7.51 -11.98 4.38
N LEU A 190 7.94 -11.93 5.64
CA LEU A 190 8.48 -13.10 6.34
C LEU A 190 7.39 -14.16 6.58
N ALA A 191 6.18 -13.74 6.97
CA ALA A 191 5.06 -14.65 7.14
C ALA A 191 4.68 -15.34 5.83
N ASN A 192 4.61 -14.59 4.72
CA ASN A 192 4.37 -15.14 3.39
C ASN A 192 5.49 -16.12 2.98
N ALA A 193 6.75 -15.76 3.21
CA ALA A 193 7.88 -16.64 2.91
C ALA A 193 7.84 -17.95 3.73
N TYR A 194 7.42 -17.89 5.00
CA TYR A 194 7.19 -19.10 5.80
C TYR A 194 6.06 -19.98 5.24
N LEU A 195 4.95 -19.39 4.77
CA LEU A 195 3.86 -20.14 4.14
C LEU A 195 4.32 -20.85 2.87
N GLN A 196 4.98 -20.13 1.97
CA GLN A 196 5.51 -20.70 0.72
C GLN A 196 6.63 -21.72 0.97
N GLY A 197 7.35 -21.59 2.09
CA GLY A 197 8.36 -22.54 2.55
C GLY A 197 7.81 -23.75 3.30
N GLY A 198 6.49 -23.93 3.40
CA GLY A 198 5.86 -25.06 4.09
C GLY A 198 5.99 -25.02 5.61
N GLN A 199 6.18 -23.84 6.20
CA GLN A 199 6.31 -23.61 7.64
C GLN A 199 5.13 -22.77 8.20
N PRO A 200 3.87 -23.23 8.05
CA PRO A 200 2.70 -22.43 8.40
C PRO A 200 2.60 -22.07 9.89
N LYS A 201 3.16 -22.90 10.79
CA LYS A 201 3.19 -22.58 12.24
C LYS A 201 4.05 -21.35 12.56
N ALA A 202 5.15 -21.16 11.82
CA ALA A 202 6.00 -20.00 11.97
C ALA A 202 5.29 -18.73 11.45
N ALA A 203 4.59 -18.85 10.32
CA ALA A 203 3.75 -17.76 9.79
C ALA A 203 2.64 -17.37 10.77
N GLU A 204 1.89 -18.36 11.29
CA GLU A 204 0.82 -18.17 12.27
C GLU A 204 1.29 -17.37 13.50
N THR A 205 2.48 -17.69 14.02
CA THR A 205 3.05 -17.02 15.19
C THR A 205 3.27 -15.52 14.94
N ILE A 206 3.74 -15.16 13.74
CA ILE A 206 3.94 -13.76 13.34
C ILE A 206 2.58 -13.09 13.14
N LEU A 207 1.69 -13.74 12.40
CA LEU A 207 0.42 -13.18 11.96
C LEU A 207 -0.55 -12.96 13.12
N ASN A 208 -0.58 -13.83 14.12
CA ASN A 208 -1.37 -13.62 15.34
C ASN A 208 -0.99 -12.33 16.10
N ARG A 209 0.30 -12.00 16.16
CA ARG A 209 0.76 -10.73 16.75
C ARG A 209 0.48 -9.55 15.82
N TYR A 210 0.67 -9.76 14.52
CA TYR A 210 0.47 -8.76 13.50
C TYR A 210 -0.98 -8.25 13.49
N THR A 211 -1.95 -9.16 13.34
CA THR A 211 -3.38 -8.84 13.25
C THR A 211 -3.92 -8.27 14.56
N PHE A 212 -3.32 -8.61 15.69
CA PHE A 212 -3.64 -7.95 16.97
C PHE A 212 -3.25 -6.47 16.99
N SER A 213 -2.12 -6.12 16.37
CA SER A 213 -1.57 -4.75 16.36
C SER A 213 -2.06 -3.92 15.16
N HIS A 214 -2.40 -4.56 14.05
CA HIS A 214 -2.83 -3.96 12.79
C HIS A 214 -4.19 -4.54 12.36
N LYS A 215 -5.22 -4.29 13.17
CA LYS A 215 -6.56 -4.90 13.00
C LYS A 215 -7.25 -4.53 11.69
N ASP A 216 -6.87 -3.40 11.10
CA ASP A 216 -7.48 -2.86 9.90
C ASP A 216 -6.72 -3.26 8.61
N ASP A 217 -5.66 -4.06 8.71
CA ASP A 217 -4.90 -4.55 7.56
C ASP A 217 -5.39 -5.92 7.10
N GLY A 218 -6.12 -5.93 5.98
CA GLY A 218 -6.66 -7.15 5.37
C GLY A 218 -5.58 -8.16 4.95
N ASN A 219 -4.37 -7.71 4.59
CA ASN A 219 -3.30 -8.63 4.18
C ASN A 219 -2.89 -9.57 5.32
N GLY A 220 -2.86 -9.04 6.55
CA GLY A 220 -2.54 -9.82 7.74
C GLY A 220 -3.59 -10.91 8.01
N TRP A 221 -4.87 -10.56 7.88
CA TRP A 221 -5.98 -11.50 8.08
C TRP A 221 -6.03 -12.57 6.99
N ASP A 222 -5.80 -12.20 5.72
CA ASP A 222 -5.79 -13.12 4.60
C ASP A 222 -4.63 -14.12 4.68
N LEU A 223 -3.43 -13.67 5.08
CA LEU A 223 -2.30 -14.57 5.32
C LEU A 223 -2.53 -15.44 6.56
N LEU A 224 -3.16 -14.92 7.62
CA LEU A 224 -3.50 -15.71 8.81
C LEU A 224 -4.47 -16.83 8.46
N ALA A 225 -5.51 -16.54 7.68
CA ALA A 225 -6.43 -17.55 7.18
C ALA A 225 -5.71 -18.63 6.37
N GLN A 226 -4.76 -18.27 5.51
CA GLN A 226 -3.95 -19.25 4.77
C GLN A 226 -3.07 -20.11 5.70
N ALA A 227 -2.48 -19.50 6.73
CA ALA A 227 -1.68 -20.23 7.72
C ALA A 227 -2.52 -21.24 8.50
N GLU A 228 -3.68 -20.82 9.01
CA GLU A 228 -4.58 -21.69 9.77
C GLU A 228 -5.18 -22.81 8.90
N ALA A 229 -5.50 -22.51 7.64
CA ALA A 229 -5.93 -23.50 6.66
C ALA A 229 -4.84 -24.58 6.45
N ALA A 230 -3.58 -24.17 6.27
CA ALA A 230 -2.45 -25.09 6.11
C ALA A 230 -2.17 -25.92 7.37
N LEU A 231 -2.58 -25.45 8.55
CA LEU A 231 -2.49 -26.17 9.82
C LEU A 231 -3.71 -27.04 10.13
N ASN A 232 -4.77 -26.98 9.31
CA ASN A 232 -6.08 -27.60 9.54
C ASN A 232 -6.82 -27.06 10.78
N ASN A 233 -6.54 -25.81 11.20
CA ASN A 233 -7.25 -25.14 12.29
C ASN A 233 -8.49 -24.42 11.74
N ARG A 234 -9.53 -25.19 11.42
CA ARG A 234 -10.67 -24.71 10.61
C ARG A 234 -11.44 -23.54 11.23
N ASP A 235 -11.66 -23.56 12.53
CA ASP A 235 -12.41 -22.51 13.24
C ASP A 235 -11.62 -21.19 13.26
N GLN A 236 -10.30 -21.25 13.46
CA GLN A 236 -9.40 -20.09 13.42
C GLN A 236 -9.27 -19.52 12.00
N GLU A 237 -9.21 -20.39 10.99
CA GLU A 237 -9.29 -19.98 9.58
C GLU A 237 -10.60 -19.20 9.29
N LEU A 238 -11.75 -19.75 9.72
CA LEU A 238 -13.05 -19.11 9.53
C LEU A 238 -13.12 -17.74 10.21
N ALA A 239 -12.59 -17.64 11.43
CA ALA A 239 -12.51 -16.38 12.16
C ALA A 239 -11.61 -15.35 11.47
N ALA A 240 -10.42 -15.76 10.99
CA ALA A 240 -9.52 -14.87 10.26
C ALA A 240 -10.15 -14.37 8.94
N ARG A 241 -10.81 -15.25 8.17
CA ARG A 241 -11.55 -14.85 6.96
C ARG A 241 -12.68 -13.88 7.29
N ALA A 242 -13.38 -14.09 8.40
CA ALA A 242 -14.48 -13.22 8.81
C ALA A 242 -14.02 -11.77 9.01
N GLU A 243 -12.82 -11.56 9.54
CA GLU A 243 -12.25 -10.21 9.69
C GLU A 243 -12.00 -9.54 8.33
N SER A 244 -11.46 -10.26 7.34
CA SER A 244 -11.32 -9.74 5.97
C SER A 244 -12.67 -9.33 5.36
N TYR A 245 -13.72 -10.13 5.57
CA TYR A 245 -15.09 -9.77 5.15
C TYR A 245 -15.63 -8.56 5.90
N ALA A 246 -15.38 -8.44 7.20
CA ALA A 246 -15.81 -7.31 8.01
C ALA A 246 -15.13 -6.00 7.54
N LEU A 247 -13.83 -6.03 7.26
CA LEU A 247 -13.08 -4.88 6.73
C LEU A 247 -13.58 -4.46 5.33
N ALA A 248 -14.02 -5.42 4.51
CA ALA A 248 -14.65 -5.14 3.22
C ALA A 248 -16.12 -4.67 3.32
N GLY A 249 -16.65 -4.46 4.54
CA GLY A 249 -18.03 -4.04 4.79
C GLY A 249 -19.07 -5.15 4.60
N ARG A 250 -18.65 -6.40 4.37
CA ARG A 250 -19.52 -7.55 4.14
C ARG A 250 -19.89 -8.23 5.47
N LEU A 251 -20.58 -7.47 6.33
CA LEU A 251 -20.84 -7.84 7.73
C LEU A 251 -21.63 -9.14 7.89
N ASP A 252 -22.63 -9.39 7.03
CA ASP A 252 -23.42 -10.63 7.09
C ASP A 252 -22.57 -11.88 6.83
N GLN A 253 -21.65 -11.80 5.87
CA GLN A 253 -20.74 -12.91 5.55
C GLN A 253 -19.75 -13.15 6.70
N ALA A 254 -19.23 -12.07 7.30
CA ALA A 254 -18.37 -12.15 8.47
C ALA A 254 -19.07 -12.83 9.67
N ILE A 255 -20.31 -12.44 9.97
CA ILE A 255 -21.11 -13.04 11.04
C ILE A 255 -21.38 -14.53 10.77
N SER A 256 -21.70 -14.90 9.53
CA SER A 256 -21.92 -16.31 9.14
C SER A 256 -20.68 -17.18 9.36
N LEU A 257 -19.50 -16.67 8.97
CA LEU A 257 -18.23 -17.37 9.18
C LEU A 257 -17.89 -17.52 10.67
N LEU A 258 -18.04 -16.46 11.47
CA LEU A 258 -17.81 -16.53 12.92
C LEU A 258 -18.80 -17.45 13.62
N SER A 259 -20.06 -17.48 13.18
CA SER A 259 -21.07 -18.39 13.73
C SER A 259 -20.68 -19.84 13.46
N SER A 260 -20.15 -20.12 12.26
CA SER A 260 -19.62 -21.44 11.88
C SER A 260 -18.37 -21.80 12.69
N ALA A 261 -17.49 -20.85 12.97
CA ALA A 261 -16.32 -21.02 13.83
C ALA A 261 -16.72 -21.32 15.28
N SER A 262 -17.69 -20.57 15.83
CA SER A 262 -18.24 -20.77 17.18
C SER A 262 -18.86 -22.16 17.35
N ALA A 263 -19.59 -22.64 16.36
CA ALA A 263 -20.19 -23.97 16.38
C ALA A 263 -19.17 -25.13 16.39
N GLN A 264 -17.95 -24.90 15.89
CA GLN A 264 -16.86 -25.89 15.87
C GLN A 264 -15.98 -25.83 17.13
N ALA A 265 -15.98 -24.69 17.83
CA ALA A 265 -15.25 -24.54 19.08
C ALA A 265 -15.88 -25.35 20.22
N LYS A 266 -15.06 -25.75 21.20
CA LYS A 266 -15.55 -26.47 22.38
C LYS A 266 -16.52 -25.59 23.17
N LEU A 267 -17.68 -26.14 23.52
CA LEU A 267 -18.70 -25.45 24.31
C LEU A 267 -18.14 -24.94 25.64
N GLY A 268 -18.39 -23.66 25.96
CA GLY A 268 -17.91 -22.99 27.17
C GLY A 268 -16.42 -22.65 27.15
N SER A 269 -15.73 -22.84 26.03
CA SER A 269 -14.33 -22.43 25.90
C SER A 269 -14.19 -20.92 25.76
N GLN A 270 -13.02 -20.41 26.14
CA GLN A 270 -12.68 -19.00 25.90
C GLN A 270 -12.71 -18.64 24.41
N GLN A 271 -12.44 -19.60 23.53
CA GLN A 271 -12.42 -19.39 22.09
C GLN A 271 -13.83 -19.18 21.53
N GLN A 272 -14.79 -20.01 21.95
CA GLN A 272 -16.20 -19.80 21.63
C GLN A 272 -16.70 -18.43 22.09
N ALA A 273 -16.41 -18.07 23.35
CA ALA A 273 -16.81 -16.77 23.90
C ALA A 273 -16.22 -15.58 23.12
N ARG A 274 -15.00 -15.71 22.56
CA ARG A 274 -14.39 -14.69 21.70
C ARG A 274 -15.12 -14.54 20.37
N TYR A 275 -15.49 -15.66 19.73
CA TYR A 275 -16.23 -15.62 18.47
C TYR A 275 -17.63 -15.02 18.66
N ASP A 276 -18.34 -15.43 19.71
CA ASP A 276 -19.69 -14.91 20.03
C ASP A 276 -19.64 -13.41 20.34
N ALA A 277 -18.67 -12.97 21.15
CA ALA A 277 -18.49 -11.54 21.43
C ALA A 277 -18.16 -10.72 20.17
N ARG A 278 -17.40 -11.29 19.22
CA ARG A 278 -17.12 -10.62 17.95
C ARG A 278 -18.36 -10.54 17.05
N ILE A 279 -19.19 -11.58 17.03
CA ILE A 279 -20.49 -11.56 16.33
C ILE A 279 -21.37 -10.42 16.86
N ASP A 280 -21.45 -10.25 18.18
CA ASP A 280 -22.24 -9.17 18.79
C ASP A 280 -21.73 -7.78 18.36
N GLN A 281 -20.41 -7.59 18.32
CA GLN A 281 -19.82 -6.33 17.83
C GLN A 281 -20.20 -6.05 16.37
N LEU A 282 -20.14 -7.06 15.50
CA LEU A 282 -20.49 -6.90 14.08
C LEU A 282 -21.98 -6.64 13.88
N ARG A 283 -22.86 -7.27 14.67
CA ARG A 283 -24.31 -6.99 14.65
C ARG A 283 -24.63 -5.56 15.09
N GLN A 284 -23.97 -5.08 16.14
CA GLN A 284 -24.11 -3.68 16.58
C GLN A 284 -23.64 -2.71 15.50
N LEU A 285 -22.54 -3.03 14.81
CA LEU A 285 -22.03 -2.24 13.70
C LEU A 285 -23.02 -2.20 12.52
N GLN A 286 -23.65 -3.34 12.22
CA GLN A 286 -24.66 -3.46 11.16
C GLN A 286 -25.88 -2.59 11.42
N GLU A 287 -26.41 -2.57 12.65
CA GLU A 287 -27.55 -1.70 13.00
C GLU A 287 -27.20 -0.21 12.87
N ARG A 288 -25.96 0.19 13.18
CA ARG A 288 -25.49 1.58 12.96
C ARG A 288 -25.43 1.95 11.48
N PHE A 289 -25.07 1.01 10.60
CA PHE A 289 -24.95 1.26 9.17
C PHE A 289 -26.24 1.05 8.36
N LYS A 290 -27.26 0.43 8.96
CA LYS A 290 -28.58 0.16 8.35
C LYS A 290 -29.26 1.36 7.70
N PRO A 291 -29.14 2.62 8.19
CA PRO A 291 -29.71 3.77 7.50
C PRO A 291 -29.08 4.05 6.13
N TYR A 292 -27.82 3.65 5.90
CA TYR A 292 -27.05 3.98 4.71
C TYR A 292 -27.10 2.90 3.62
N THR A 293 -27.57 1.69 3.93
CA THR A 293 -27.73 0.58 2.95
C THR A 293 -28.98 0.71 2.08
N LYS A 294 -29.88 1.66 2.36
CA LYS A 294 -31.11 1.92 1.59
C LYS A 294 -31.03 3.16 0.68
N MET A 295 -29.85 3.77 0.53
CA MET A 295 -29.57 4.81 -0.48
C MET A 295 -28.80 4.23 -1.65
#